data_AF-A0A199VW81-F1
#
_entry.id   AF-A0A199VW81-F1
#
_cell.length_a   1.000
_cell.length_b   1.000
_cell.length_c   1.000
_cell.angle_alpha   90.00
_cell.angle_beta   90.00
_cell.angle_gamma   90.00
#
_symmetry.space_group_name_H-M   'P 1'
#
loop_
_entity.id
_entity.type
_entity.pdbx_description
1 polymer ?
#
loop_
_entity_poly.entity_id
_entity_poly.type
_entity_poly.pdbx_seq_one_letter_code
_entity_poly.pdbx_strand_id
1 'polypeptide(L)' 'LLLLLLGLGGAALLVWWALAFHRSNRQLWMVPVSLVLLGTPVVTWLSVFTSATCRRFELMRSVTAQPDVELGR' A
#
# COMPACT_ATOMS: atom_id res chain seq x y z
N LEU A 1 7.35 9.86 -1.92
CA LEU A 1 8.43 9.53 -2.88
C LEU A 1 9.28 8.35 -2.41
N LEU A 2 9.83 8.38 -1.19
CA LEU A 2 10.66 7.30 -0.65
C LEU A 2 9.95 5.93 -0.65
N LEU A 3 8.72 5.85 -0.13
CA LEU A 3 7.91 4.62 -0.12
C LEU A 3 7.60 4.08 -1.54
N LEU A 4 7.39 5.00 -2.49
CA LEU A 4 7.20 4.66 -3.91
C LEU A 4 8.47 4.05 -4.50
N LEU A 5 9.62 4.69 -4.27
CA LEU A 5 10.93 4.22 -4.75
C LEU A 5 11.30 2.87 -4.12
N LEU A 6 11.05 2.69 -2.82
CA LEU A 6 11.25 1.39 -2.14
C LEU A 6 10.29 0.32 -2.68
N GLY A 7 9.03 0.66 -2.94
CA GLY A 7 8.04 -0.26 -3.52
C GLY A 7 8.38 -0.69 -4.95
N LEU A 8 8.73 0.26 -5.83
CA LEU A 8 9.17 -0.03 -7.19
C LEU A 8 10.49 -0.80 -7.21
N GLY A 9 11.44 -0.44 -6.35
CA GLY A 9 12.71 -1.15 -6.19
C GLY A 9 12.50 -2.59 -5.75
N GLY A 10 11.63 -2.83 -4.77
CA GLY A 10 11.26 -4.17 -4.31
C GLY A 10 10.56 -5.00 -5.39
N ALA A 11 9.61 -4.41 -6.13
CA ALA A 11 8.90 -5.08 -7.22
C ALA A 11 9.84 -5.43 -8.39
N ALA A 12 10.70 -4.50 -8.81
CA ALA A 12 11.69 -4.73 -9.86
C ALA A 12 12.70 -5.82 -9.45
N LEU A 13 13.15 -5.83 -8.19
CA LEU A 13 14.05 -6.86 -7.67
C LEU A 13 13.36 -8.23 -7.62
N LEU A 14 12.07 -8.30 -7.26
CA LEU A 14 11.29 -9.55 -7.29
C LEU A 14 11.11 -10.07 -8.71
N VAL A 15 10.73 -9.20 -9.66
CA VAL A 15 10.53 -9.57 -11.06
C VAL A 15 11.85 -10.02 -11.68
N TRP A 16 12.95 -9.28 -11.43
CA TRP A 16 14.28 -9.68 -11.85
C TRP A 16 14.69 -11.03 -11.27
N TRP A 17 14.43 -11.25 -9.97
CA TRP A 17 14.74 -12.50 -9.31
C TRP A 17 13.88 -13.67 -9.84
N ALA A 18 12.57 -13.48 -10.04
CA ALA A 18 11.68 -14.47 -10.62
C ALA A 18 12.07 -14.86 -12.05
N LEU A 19 12.50 -13.89 -12.86
CA LEU A 19 12.96 -14.12 -14.23
C LEU A 19 14.36 -14.78 -14.27
N ALA A 20 15.27 -14.39 -13.37
CA ALA A 20 16.66 -14.86 -13.39
C ALA A 20 16.89 -16.20 -12.66
N PHE A 21 16.12 -16.51 -11.62
CA PHE A 21 16.38 -17.65 -10.72
C PHE A 21 15.46 -18.87 -10.91
N HIS A 22 14.76 -18.98 -12.05
CA HIS A 22 13.87 -20.12 -12.32
C HIS A 22 14.60 -21.50 -12.38
N ARG A 23 15.94 -21.55 -12.50
CA ARG A 23 16.66 -22.80 -12.85
C ARG A 23 17.48 -23.48 -11.75
N SER A 24 17.67 -22.88 -10.58
CA SER A 24 18.50 -23.49 -9.52
C SER A 24 17.79 -23.46 -8.18
N ASN A 25 17.13 -24.56 -7.85
CA ASN A 25 16.45 -24.94 -6.60
C ASN A 25 17.35 -24.91 -5.33
N ARG A 26 18.34 -24.01 -5.23
CA ARG A 26 19.29 -23.90 -4.11
C ARG A 26 19.13 -22.66 -3.23
N GLN A 27 18.25 -21.70 -3.57
CA GLN A 27 18.05 -20.47 -2.77
C GLN A 27 16.58 -20.23 -2.38
N LEU A 28 15.93 -21.23 -1.77
CA LEU A 28 14.56 -21.08 -1.23
C LEU A 28 14.44 -19.99 -0.13
N TRP A 29 15.53 -19.68 0.58
CA TRP A 29 15.54 -18.68 1.65
C TRP A 29 15.39 -17.23 1.16
N MET A 30 15.58 -16.95 -0.12
CA MET A 30 15.44 -15.59 -0.66
C MET A 30 13.99 -15.24 -0.99
N VAL A 31 13.14 -16.21 -1.34
CA VAL A 31 11.70 -16.02 -1.58
C VAL A 31 10.97 -15.35 -0.42
N PRO A 32 11.08 -15.83 0.84
CA PRO A 32 10.42 -15.18 1.98
C PRO A 32 10.97 -13.79 2.25
N VAL A 33 12.27 -13.56 2.09
CA VAL A 33 12.88 -12.23 2.30
C VAL A 33 12.33 -11.23 1.29
N SER A 34 12.24 -11.61 0.02
CA SER A 34 11.66 -10.78 -1.04
C SER A 34 10.18 -10.48 -0.78
N LEU A 35 9.40 -11.50 -0.41
CA LEU A 35 7.98 -11.34 -0.05
C LEU A 35 7.78 -10.44 1.17
N VAL A 36 8.64 -10.53 2.19
CA VAL A 36 8.61 -9.64 3.36
C VAL A 36 8.97 -8.20 2.96
N LEU A 37 9.99 -8.03 2.13
CA LEU A 37 10.41 -6.71 1.64
C LEU A 37 9.36 -6.03 0.76
N LEU A 38 8.57 -6.80 0.00
CA LEU A 38 7.51 -6.27 -0.86
C LEU A 38 6.16 -6.15 -0.12
N GLY A 39 5.90 -7.07 0.81
CA GLY A 39 4.69 -7.05 1.63
C GLY A 39 4.62 -5.81 2.52
N THR A 40 5.73 -5.41 3.14
CA THR A 40 5.78 -4.24 4.02
C THR A 40 5.36 -2.92 3.32
N PRO A 41 5.90 -2.55 2.15
CA PRO A 41 5.44 -1.37 1.41
C PRO A 41 4.00 -1.51 0.89
N VAL A 42 3.55 -2.70 0.51
CA VAL A 42 2.15 -2.92 0.07
C VAL A 42 1.16 -2.73 1.23
N VAL A 43 1.44 -3.31 2.40
CA VAL A 43 0.60 -3.17 3.60
C VAL A 43 0.58 -1.73 4.10
N THR A 44 1.72 -1.04 4.09
CA THR A 44 1.77 0.38 4.46
C THR A 44 0.99 1.25 3.46
N TRP A 45 1.04 0.95 2.16
CA TRP A 45 0.20 1.64 1.17
C TRP A 45 -1.29 1.43 1.42
N LEU A 46 -1.71 0.17 1.64
CA LEU A 46 -3.11 -0.15 1.95
C LEU A 46 -3.58 0.54 3.22
N SER A 47 -2.74 0.60 4.26
CA SER A 47 -3.05 1.30 5.51
C SER A 47 -3.23 2.81 5.30
N VAL A 48 -2.36 3.45 4.52
CA VAL A 48 -2.49 4.88 4.19
C VAL A 48 -3.73 5.14 3.31
N PHE A 49 -3.98 4.27 2.32
CA PHE A 49 -5.13 4.40 1.43
C PHE A 49 -6.45 4.25 2.18
N THR A 50 -6.56 3.25 3.06
CA THR A 50 -7.74 3.04 3.89
C THR A 50 -7.97 4.22 4.85
N SER A 51 -6.90 4.75 5.46
CA SER A 51 -7.00 5.94 6.31
C SER A 51 -7.46 7.18 5.54
N ALA A 52 -6.95 7.40 4.33
CA ALA A 52 -7.35 8.51 3.47
C ALA A 52 -8.82 8.38 3.02
N THR A 53 -9.24 7.18 2.63
CA THR A 53 -10.64 6.89 2.25
C THR A 53 -11.58 7.05 3.43
N CYS A 54 -11.23 6.55 4.62
CA CYS A 54 -12.04 6.73 5.82
C CYS A 54 -12.18 8.21 6.19
N ARG A 55 -11.08 8.96 6.18
CA ARG A 55 -11.11 10.41 6.46
C ARG A 55 -11.96 11.17 5.44
N ARG A 56 -11.86 10.85 4.15
CA ARG A 56 -12.73 11.45 3.11
C ARG A 56 -14.19 11.10 3.35
N PHE A 57 -14.48 9.86 3.76
CA PHE A 57 -15.85 9.43 4.02
C PHE A 57 -16.44 10.13 5.24
N GLU A 58 -15.68 10.27 6.32
CA GLU A 58 -16.10 10.99 7.53
C GLU A 58 -16.33 12.48 7.25
N LEU A 59 -15.48 13.10 6.42
CA LEU A 59 -15.62 14.50 5.99
C LEU A 59 -16.83 14.70 5.07
N MET A 60 -17.09 13.75 4.15
CA MET A 60 -18.34 13.77 3.39
C MET A 60 -19.55 13.57 4.30
N ARG A 61 -19.47 12.67 5.29
CA ARG A 61 -20.54 12.42 6.24
C ARG A 61 -20.85 13.67 7.07
N SER A 62 -19.83 14.39 7.53
CA SER A 62 -20.01 15.64 8.28
C SER A 62 -20.63 16.73 7.40
N VAL A 63 -20.20 16.88 6.15
CA VAL A 63 -20.82 17.79 5.16
C VAL A 63 -22.30 17.46 4.94
N THR A 64 -22.64 16.18 4.76
CA THR A 64 -24.03 15.76 4.57
C THR A 64 -24.86 15.76 5.84
N ALA A 65 -24.24 15.75 7.02
CA ALA A 65 -24.89 15.89 8.32
C ALA A 65 -25.08 17.37 8.73
N GLN A 66 -24.62 18.31 7.91
CA GLN A 66 -24.75 19.75 8.13
C GLN A 66 -25.83 20.52 7.30
N PRO A 67 -26.99 19.95 6.88
CA PRO A 67 -27.98 20.75 6.15
C PRO A 67 -28.94 21.57 7.05
N ASP A 68 -28.99 21.34 8.36
CA ASP A 68 -30.13 21.78 9.20
C ASP A 68 -29.79 22.74 10.35
N VAL A 69 -28.52 23.03 10.64
CA VAL A 69 -28.14 24.00 11.71
C VAL A 69 -28.02 25.44 11.19
N GLU A 70 -27.73 25.64 9.89
CA GLU A 70 -27.55 26.98 9.28
C GLU A 70 -28.86 27.58 8.72
N LEU A 71 -29.94 26.81 8.63
CA LEU A 71 -31.24 27.32 8.14
C LEU A 71 -32.18 27.79 9.26
N GLY A 72 -31.75 27.69 10.52
CA GLY A 72 -32.51 28.05 11.72
C GLY A 72 -31.77 28.96 12.71
N ARG A 73 -30.68 29.60 12.27
CA ARG A 73 -29.98 30.69 12.97
C ARG A 73 -30.04 31.94 12.10
#